data_AF-A0A960AQ69-F1
#
_entry.id   AF-A0A960AQ69-F1
#
_cell.length_a   1.000
_cell.length_b   1.000
_cell.length_c   1.000
_cell.angle_alpha   90.00
_cell.angle_beta   90.00
_cell.angle_gamma   90.00
#
_symmetry.space_group_name_H-M   'P 1'
#
loop_
_entity.id
_entity.type
_entity.pdbx_description
1 polymer ?
#
loop_
_entity_poly.entity_id
_entity_poly.type
_entity_poly.pdbx_seq_one_letter_code
_entity_poly.pdbx_strand_id
1 'polypeptide(L)'
;CGGAALALIPAQTVICMENGWVSPLPPEGASVISHRTPDRAAEMARVQGVAALALRDAGVVDLVAGEGSDLPGRVADVIAVTLGRS
;
A
#
# COMPACT_ATOMS: atom_id res chain seq x y z
N CYS A 1 -0.20 -2.00 6.64
CA CYS A 1 -0.16 -3.48 6.85
C CYS A 1 1.27 -4.01 6.71
N GLY A 2 1.64 -5.06 7.47
CA GLY A 2 3.00 -5.61 7.52
C GLY A 2 3.26 -6.76 6.54
N GLY A 3 4.31 -7.56 6.80
CA GLY A 3 4.81 -8.61 5.91
C GLY A 3 3.80 -9.67 5.44
N ALA A 4 2.72 -9.93 6.18
CA ALA A 4 1.66 -10.83 5.72
C ALA A 4 0.94 -10.33 4.47
N ALA A 5 0.76 -9.01 4.33
CA ALA A 5 0.22 -8.42 3.11
C ALA A 5 1.23 -8.55 1.95
N LEU A 6 2.52 -8.32 2.23
CA LEU A 6 3.59 -8.48 1.23
C LEU A 6 3.70 -9.92 0.70
N ALA A 7 3.48 -10.91 1.56
CA ALA A 7 3.50 -12.32 1.16
C ALA A 7 2.41 -12.68 0.14
N LEU A 8 1.35 -11.88 0.06
CA LEU A 8 0.22 -12.05 -0.85
C LEU A 8 0.33 -11.17 -2.11
N ILE A 9 1.39 -10.35 -2.23
CA ILE A 9 1.60 -9.48 -3.39
C ILE A 9 1.87 -10.23 -4.69
N PRO A 10 2.58 -11.38 -4.72
CA PRO A 10 2.74 -12.14 -5.96
C PRO A 10 1.37 -12.57 -6.51
N ALA A 11 0.88 -11.82 -7.50
CA ALA A 11 -0.43 -11.95 -8.11
C ALA A 11 -0.36 -11.52 -9.58
N GLN A 12 -1.39 -11.86 -10.35
CA GLN A 12 -1.52 -11.41 -11.75
C GLN A 12 -1.65 -9.89 -11.86
N THR A 13 -2.35 -9.28 -10.90
CA THR A 13 -2.59 -7.84 -10.82
C THR A 13 -2.68 -7.44 -9.36
N VAL A 14 -1.93 -6.42 -8.98
CA VAL A 14 -1.90 -5.83 -7.64
C VAL A 14 -2.56 -4.46 -7.70
N ILE A 15 -3.66 -4.32 -6.96
CA ILE A 15 -4.45 -3.09 -6.89
C ILE A 15 -4.30 -2.49 -5.50
N CYS A 16 -4.08 -1.19 -5.43
CA CYS A 16 -4.08 -0.43 -4.18
C CYS A 16 -5.12 0.70 -4.24
N MET A 17 -5.86 0.90 -3.16
CA MET A 17 -6.69 2.10 -3.02
C MET A 17 -5.80 3.31 -2.68
N GLU A 18 -6.23 4.54 -2.99
CA GLU A 18 -5.36 5.73 -2.92
C GLU A 18 -4.79 6.02 -1.54
N ASN A 19 -5.50 5.69 -0.45
CA ASN A 19 -5.00 5.82 0.93
C ASN A 19 -4.44 4.50 1.49
N GLY A 20 -4.36 3.47 0.64
CA GLY A 20 -3.75 2.19 0.96
C GLY A 20 -2.24 2.31 1.14
N TRP A 21 -1.69 1.48 2.02
CA TRP A 21 -0.26 1.42 2.28
C TRP A 21 0.19 0.02 2.72
N VAL A 22 1.41 -0.33 2.36
CA VAL A 22 2.07 -1.56 2.82
C VAL A 22 3.53 -1.26 3.14
N SER A 23 4.04 -1.88 4.21
CA SER A 23 5.44 -1.75 4.59
C SER A 23 6.03 -3.09 5.00
N PRO A 24 7.30 -3.38 4.66
CA PRO A 24 8.00 -4.55 5.19
C PRO A 24 8.20 -4.49 6.70
N LEU A 25 8.28 -3.29 7.28
CA LEU A 25 8.43 -3.07 8.71
C LEU A 25 7.59 -1.86 9.13
N PRO A 26 6.73 -1.97 10.16
CA PRO A 26 5.96 -0.82 10.65
C PRO A 26 6.84 0.42 10.86
N PRO A 27 6.44 1.61 10.37
CA PRO A 27 7.26 2.82 10.45
C PRO A 27 7.68 3.18 11.89
N GLU A 28 6.86 2.87 12.89
CA GLU A 28 7.16 3.04 14.31
C GLU A 28 8.34 2.15 14.73
N GLY A 29 8.33 0.89 14.29
CA GLY A 29 9.43 -0.05 14.54
C GLY A 29 10.72 0.36 13.81
N ALA A 30 10.61 0.81 12.56
CA ALA A 30 11.73 1.35 11.79
C ALA A 30 12.34 2.58 12.48
N SER A 31 11.50 3.43 13.05
CA SER A 31 11.90 4.62 13.80
C SER A 31 12.65 4.24 15.07
N VAL A 32 12.15 3.26 15.83
CA VAL A 32 12.83 2.78 17.04
C VAL A 32 14.20 2.20 16.72
N ILE A 33 14.32 1.40 15.64
CA ILE A 33 15.59 0.80 15.22
C ILE A 33 16.60 1.88 14.80
N SER A 34 16.17 2.83 13.97
CA SER A 34 17.07 3.80 13.32
C SER A 34 17.38 5.01 14.20
N HIS A 35 16.40 5.46 14.99
CA HIS A 35 16.44 6.73 15.72
C HIS A 35 16.25 6.59 17.23
N ARG A 36 16.05 5.36 17.75
CA ARG A 36 15.82 5.10 19.18
C ARG A 36 14.59 5.82 19.77
N THR A 37 13.64 6.19 18.91
CA THR A 37 12.34 6.77 19.28
C THR A 37 11.25 6.29 18.32
N PRO A 38 9.99 6.12 18.74
CA PRO A 38 8.87 5.90 17.82
C PRO A 38 8.39 7.18 17.11
N ASP A 39 8.77 8.37 17.57
CA ASP A 39 8.17 9.65 17.16
C ASP A 39 8.44 10.05 15.70
N ARG A 40 9.33 9.33 15.01
CA ARG A 40 9.67 9.58 13.60
C ARG A 40 8.97 8.61 12.64
N ALA A 41 7.90 7.94 13.07
CA ALA A 41 7.12 7.05 12.20
C ALA A 41 6.67 7.72 10.89
N ALA A 42 6.20 8.97 10.93
CA ALA A 42 5.78 9.71 9.73
C ALA A 42 6.95 10.04 8.78
N GLU A 43 8.17 10.20 9.30
CA GLU A 43 9.39 10.31 8.50
C GLU A 43 9.73 8.96 7.87
N MET A 44 9.69 7.89 8.66
CA MET A 44 9.97 6.52 8.20
C MET A 44 9.01 6.06 7.13
N ALA A 45 7.71 6.36 7.24
CA ALA A 45 6.72 6.02 6.22
C ALA A 45 7.05 6.66 4.86
N ARG A 46 7.51 7.91 4.87
CA ARG A 46 7.95 8.62 3.64
C ARG A 46 9.22 8.02 3.06
N VAL A 47 10.23 7.78 3.91
CA VAL A 47 11.51 7.19 3.49
C VAL A 47 11.32 5.78 2.92
N GLN A 48 10.46 4.99 3.54
CA GLN A 48 10.15 3.63 3.09
C GLN A 48 9.27 3.59 1.83
N GLY A 49 8.65 4.71 1.42
CA GLY A 49 7.81 4.76 0.22
C GLY A 49 6.54 3.90 0.33
N VAL A 50 5.89 3.88 1.49
CA VAL A 50 4.78 2.94 1.79
C VAL A 50 3.43 3.31 1.15
N ALA A 51 3.31 4.53 0.62
CA ALA A 51 2.06 5.05 0.07
C ALA A 51 1.74 4.47 -1.30
N ALA A 52 0.46 4.31 -1.62
CA ALA A 52 -0.04 3.70 -2.87
C ALA A 52 0.69 4.19 -4.14
N LEU A 53 0.88 5.49 -4.30
CA LEU A 53 1.58 6.06 -5.47
C LEU A 53 3.07 5.70 -5.50
N ALA A 54 3.76 5.76 -4.36
CA ALA A 54 5.18 5.37 -4.28
C ALA A 54 5.36 3.87 -4.56
N LEU A 55 4.42 3.03 -4.10
CA LEU A 55 4.41 1.60 -4.39
C LEU A 55 4.17 1.32 -5.88
N ARG A 56 3.34 2.14 -6.55
CA ARG A 56 3.14 2.05 -8.00
C ARG A 56 4.38 2.47 -8.77
N ASP A 57 5.02 3.56 -8.36
CA ASP A 57 6.27 4.03 -8.98
C ASP A 57 7.40 3.00 -8.81
N ALA A 58 7.38 2.23 -7.71
CA ALA A 58 8.30 1.13 -7.46
C ALA A 58 7.94 -0.19 -8.16
N GLY A 59 6.81 -0.25 -8.89
CA GLY A 59 6.33 -1.46 -9.59
C GLY A 59 5.79 -2.55 -8.67
N VAL A 60 5.47 -2.24 -7.42
CA VAL A 60 4.84 -3.16 -6.45
C VAL A 60 3.33 -3.22 -6.65
N VAL A 61 2.74 -2.10 -7.07
CA VAL A 61 1.30 -1.95 -7.37
C VAL A 61 1.13 -1.63 -8.84
N ASP A 62 0.27 -2.36 -9.54
CA ASP A 62 0.00 -2.11 -10.96
C ASP A 62 -0.97 -0.93 -11.13
N LEU A 63 -1.98 -0.85 -10.27
CA LEU A 63 -3.05 0.13 -10.36
C LEU A 63 -3.38 0.76 -9.00
N VAL A 64 -3.47 2.09 -8.98
CA VAL A 64 -3.99 2.85 -7.84
C VAL A 64 -5.38 3.36 -8.18
N ALA A 65 -6.37 3.03 -7.36
CA ALA A 65 -7.75 3.45 -7.53
C ALA A 65 -8.17 4.46 -6.44
N GLY A 66 -8.86 5.54 -6.83
CA GLY A 66 -9.44 6.48 -5.88
C GLY A 66 -10.59 5.85 -5.08
N GLU A 67 -10.75 6.22 -3.81
CA GLU A 67 -11.69 5.60 -2.87
C GLU A 67 -13.12 6.12 -3.02
N GLY A 68 -13.26 7.39 -3.40
CA GLY A 68 -14.58 8.04 -3.46
C GLY A 68 -15.28 8.05 -2.10
N SER A 69 -16.61 8.22 -2.11
CA SER A 69 -17.43 8.26 -0.89
C SER A 69 -18.00 6.91 -0.45
N ASP A 70 -18.06 5.93 -1.35
CA ASP A 70 -18.53 4.56 -1.09
C ASP A 70 -17.40 3.58 -1.38
N LEU A 71 -16.54 3.37 -0.38
CA LEU A 71 -15.36 2.53 -0.52
C LEU A 71 -15.72 1.06 -0.88
N PRO A 72 -16.66 0.38 -0.22
CA PRO A 72 -17.05 -0.98 -0.61
C PRO A 72 -17.53 -1.09 -2.06
N GLY A 73 -18.43 -0.21 -2.49
CA GLY A 73 -18.91 -0.19 -3.88
C GLY A 73 -17.76 0.06 -4.86
N ARG A 74 -16.89 1.02 -4.54
CA ARG A 74 -15.73 1.36 -5.34
C ARG A 74 -14.76 0.19 -5.50
N VAL A 75 -14.49 -0.56 -4.42
CA VAL A 75 -13.64 -1.75 -4.46
C VAL A 75 -14.25 -2.81 -5.37
N ALA A 76 -15.56 -3.06 -5.27
CA ALA A 76 -16.25 -4.02 -6.12
C ALA A 76 -16.16 -3.63 -7.61
N ASP A 77 -16.38 -2.36 -7.94
CA ASP A 77 -16.27 -1.84 -9.30
C ASP A 77 -14.87 -2.03 -9.88
N VAL A 78 -13.84 -1.68 -9.11
CA VAL A 78 -12.44 -1.79 -9.54
C VAL A 78 -12.05 -3.24 -9.78
N ILE A 79 -12.48 -4.16 -8.91
CA ILE A 79 -12.26 -5.60 -9.09
C ILE A 79 -12.96 -6.09 -10.36
N ALA A 80 -14.23 -5.74 -10.56
CA ALA A 80 -15.01 -6.16 -11.72
C ALA A 80 -14.37 -5.68 -13.04
N VAL A 81 -13.96 -4.41 -13.09
CA VAL A 81 -13.28 -3.83 -14.26
C VAL A 81 -11.94 -4.53 -14.52
N THR A 82 -11.19 -4.88 -13.47
CA THR A 82 -9.87 -5.51 -13.63
C THR A 82 -9.99 -6.94 -14.12
N LEU A 83 -10.93 -7.72 -13.57
CA LEU A 83 -11.17 -9.10 -14.00
C LEU A 83 -11.70 -9.19 -15.44
N GLY A 84 -12.46 -8.19 -15.90
CA GLY A 84 -12.92 -8.11 -17.29
C GLY A 84 -11.84 -7.78 -18.32
N ARG A 85 -10.59 -7.50 -17.90
CA ARG A 85 -9.45 -7.19 -18.77
C ARG A 85 -8.48 -8.36 -18.96
N SER A 86 -8.65 -9.45 -18.19
CA SER A 86 -7.85 -10.68 -18.23
C SER A 86 -8.44 -11.71 -19.19
#